data_AF-A0A1V5ZW75-F1
#
_entry.id   AF-A0A1V5ZW75-F1
#
_cell.length_a   1.000
_cell.length_b   1.000
_cell.length_c   1.000
_cell.angle_alpha   90.00
_cell.angle_beta   90.00
_cell.angle_gamma   90.00
#
_symmetry.space_group_name_H-M   'P 1'
#
loop_
_entity.id
_entity.type
_entity.pdbx_description
1 polymer ?
#
loop_
_entity_poly.entity_id
_entity_poly.type
_entity_poly.pdbx_seq_one_letter_code
_entity_poly.pdbx_strand_id
1 'polypeptide(L)'
;MSKNKKIIIILFIALFLIGGVWLLLNSRLKCKLIYGKNICNFYEMMETINSDSEKSDFKKAMQLCAEMENVPKKDSCFEYIAEVVSTYDKEKAKEACENIQGFDEANSQENCYSRIEYVNDLPNSYLDEAAGFTIRYPADYLVDTSYKYQGLGPDKNISGVKFTIPETLALGTNLSSYDTGVSVEIIPAVRNCNAGLFIYGNTDVQTINENGIYYSFASTNEGAAGNFYEEKVWALPGTHPCLAVRYFIHSTNIANYPEGTISEFDRASLIKQFDKIKHSLTVQQLSFFENLSCKEMYNNIENDIKNANYCETDSDCDILILGGEYIDWGCYHFINKAVDKDQFYKKMDIYSKQCSEMIDLCVPAPAVQCLAHKCVSAEEE
;
A
#
# COMPACT_ATOMS: atom_id res chain seq x y z
N MET A 1 46.32 -33.88 9.44
CA MET A 1 45.22 -33.07 8.86
C MET A 1 45.52 -32.88 7.37
N SER A 2 44.67 -33.36 6.46
CA SER A 2 44.91 -33.20 5.01
C SER A 2 44.97 -31.72 4.64
N LYS A 3 45.76 -31.35 3.62
CA LYS A 3 45.89 -29.95 3.13
C LYS A 3 44.53 -29.26 2.99
N ASN A 4 43.51 -30.00 2.56
CA ASN A 4 42.16 -29.49 2.34
C ASN A 4 41.47 -29.02 3.63
N LYS A 5 41.68 -29.68 4.78
CA LYS A 5 41.09 -29.23 6.07
C LYS A 5 41.67 -27.91 6.56
N LYS A 6 42.95 -27.61 6.28
CA LYS A 6 43.55 -26.32 6.66
C LYS A 6 42.97 -25.16 5.86
N ILE A 7 42.71 -25.38 4.56
CA ILE A 7 42.12 -24.38 3.68
C ILE A 7 40.69 -24.03 4.12
N ILE A 8 39.87 -25.05 4.43
CA ILE A 8 38.49 -24.83 4.89
C ILE A 8 38.44 -24.02 6.20
N ILE A 9 39.29 -24.33 7.17
CA ILE A 9 39.33 -23.59 8.45
C ILE A 9 39.74 -22.13 8.23
N ILE A 10 40.72 -21.87 7.36
CA ILE A 10 41.16 -20.50 7.05
C ILE A 10 40.03 -19.71 6.36
N LEU A 11 39.32 -20.32 5.41
CA LEU A 11 38.17 -19.68 4.75
C LEU A 11 37.04 -19.36 5.73
N PHE A 12 36.75 -20.29 6.65
CA PHE A 12 35.70 -20.09 7.65
C PHE A 12 36.06 -18.95 8.63
N ILE A 13 37.32 -18.87 9.07
CA ILE A 13 37.80 -17.76 9.91
C ILE A 13 37.73 -16.43 9.14
N ALA A 14 38.12 -16.41 7.87
CA ALA A 14 38.05 -15.21 7.04
C ALA A 14 36.61 -14.72 6.86
N LEU A 15 35.66 -15.62 6.55
CA LEU A 15 34.24 -15.29 6.45
C LEU A 15 33.68 -14.77 7.77
N PHE A 16 34.04 -15.40 8.90
CA PHE A 16 33.59 -14.95 10.22
C PHE A 16 34.15 -13.57 10.59
N LEU A 17 35.40 -13.27 10.23
CA LEU A 17 35.98 -11.96 10.41
C LEU A 17 35.33 -10.90 9.52
N ILE A 18 35.02 -11.23 8.26
CA ILE A 18 34.33 -10.31 7.33
C ILE A 18 32.90 -10.04 7.82
N GLY A 19 32.14 -11.08 8.18
CA GLY A 19 30.79 -10.94 8.74
C GLY A 19 30.77 -10.18 10.07
N GLY A 20 31.76 -10.43 10.94
CA GLY A 20 31.93 -9.70 12.20
C GLY A 20 32.22 -8.21 11.99
N VAL A 21 33.13 -7.88 11.06
CA VAL A 21 33.40 -6.48 10.69
C VAL A 21 32.14 -5.84 10.10
N TRP A 22 31.42 -6.55 9.22
CA TRP A 22 30.17 -6.05 8.63
C TRP A 22 29.13 -5.72 9.68
N LEU A 23 28.91 -6.60 10.68
CA LEU A 23 27.96 -6.34 11.76
C LEU A 23 28.36 -5.13 12.62
N LEU A 24 29.66 -4.87 12.78
CA LEU A 24 30.20 -3.73 13.54
C LEU A 24 30.17 -2.40 12.77
N LEU A 25 29.94 -2.39 11.46
CA LEU A 25 29.76 -1.15 10.71
C LEU A 25 28.45 -0.46 11.10
N ASN A 26 28.50 0.84 11.38
CA ASN A 26 27.28 1.62 11.58
C ASN A 26 26.44 1.66 10.28
N SER A 27 25.14 1.92 10.41
CA SER A 27 24.20 2.00 9.29
C SER A 27 24.68 2.93 8.18
N ARG A 28 25.35 4.03 8.54
CA ARG A 28 25.93 5.01 7.61
C ARG A 28 27.04 4.42 6.74
N LEU A 29 27.97 3.65 7.30
CA LEU A 29 29.03 2.99 6.53
C LEU A 29 28.46 1.86 5.67
N LYS A 30 27.51 1.08 6.20
CA LYS A 30 26.82 0.03 5.44
C LYS A 30 26.13 0.61 4.21
N CYS A 31 25.34 1.67 4.40
CA CYS A 31 24.69 2.36 3.29
C CYS A 31 25.71 2.83 2.24
N LYS A 32 26.80 3.50 2.68
CA LYS A 32 27.83 4.01 1.76
C LYS A 32 28.51 2.92 0.93
N LEU A 33 28.67 1.72 1.50
CA LEU A 33 29.27 0.58 0.83
C LEU A 33 28.31 -0.09 -0.16
N ILE A 34 27.00 -0.14 0.16
CA ILE A 34 25.99 -0.83 -0.65
C ILE A 34 25.46 0.07 -1.78
N TYR A 35 25.06 1.29 -1.44
CA TYR A 35 24.30 2.18 -2.33
C TYR A 35 25.15 3.33 -2.89
N GLY A 36 26.41 3.44 -2.46
CA GLY A 36 27.29 4.53 -2.81
C GLY A 36 27.07 5.78 -1.95
N LYS A 37 27.98 6.75 -2.10
CA LYS A 37 28.06 7.93 -1.21
C LYS A 37 26.85 8.87 -1.33
N ASN A 38 26.27 9.01 -2.53
CA ASN A 38 25.28 10.04 -2.81
C ASN A 38 23.88 9.67 -2.27
N ILE A 39 23.47 8.40 -2.40
CA ILE A 39 22.16 7.92 -1.94
C ILE A 39 22.02 8.03 -0.41
N CYS A 40 23.07 7.70 0.33
CA CYS A 40 23.02 7.77 1.80
C CYS A 40 22.99 9.21 2.32
N ASN A 41 23.75 10.10 1.66
CA ASN A 41 23.68 11.52 1.99
C ASN A 41 22.30 12.09 1.67
N PHE A 42 21.62 11.59 0.64
CA PHE A 42 20.27 11.98 0.30
C PHE A 42 19.28 11.63 1.42
N TYR A 43 19.20 10.38 1.86
CA TYR A 43 18.26 9.97 2.91
C TYR A 43 18.49 10.67 4.26
N GLU A 44 19.74 10.81 4.71
CA GLU A 44 20.06 11.54 5.95
C GLU A 44 19.58 13.00 5.90
N MET A 45 19.74 13.62 4.74
CA MET A 45 19.29 14.98 4.53
C MET A 45 17.77 15.03 4.41
N MET A 46 17.10 14.11 3.72
CA MET A 46 15.64 14.07 3.67
C MET A 46 15.00 13.88 5.06
N GLU A 47 15.61 13.10 5.95
CA GLU A 47 15.20 13.00 7.35
C GLU A 47 15.31 14.36 8.07
N THR A 48 16.38 15.11 7.79
CA THR A 48 16.57 16.48 8.30
C THR A 48 15.51 17.43 7.72
N ILE A 49 15.24 17.34 6.41
CA ILE A 49 14.23 18.14 5.71
C ILE A 49 12.84 17.91 6.30
N ASN A 50 12.50 16.66 6.60
CA ASN A 50 11.22 16.26 7.16
C ASN A 50 11.05 16.66 8.65
N SER A 51 12.13 16.73 9.42
CA SER A 51 12.10 17.06 10.85
C SER A 51 12.30 18.55 11.16
N ASP A 52 13.00 19.29 10.30
CA ASP A 52 13.31 20.71 10.48
C ASP A 52 13.37 21.42 9.13
N SER A 53 12.20 21.90 8.68
CA SER A 53 12.06 22.58 7.38
C SER A 53 12.88 23.87 7.28
N GLU A 54 13.14 24.57 8.40
CA GLU A 54 13.97 25.79 8.42
C GLU A 54 15.47 25.48 8.24
N LYS A 55 15.91 24.29 8.65
CA LYS A 55 17.30 23.80 8.45
C LYS A 55 17.49 22.99 7.17
N SER A 56 16.42 22.77 6.41
CA SER A 56 16.47 22.03 5.15
C SER A 56 17.39 22.71 4.12
N ASP A 57 18.45 22.02 3.67
CA ASP A 57 19.26 22.46 2.54
C ASP A 57 18.66 21.92 1.23
N PHE A 58 17.50 22.47 0.86
CA PHE A 58 16.74 22.05 -0.33
C PHE A 58 17.61 22.06 -1.60
N LYS A 59 18.49 23.06 -1.77
CA LYS A 59 19.37 23.15 -2.94
C LYS A 59 20.34 21.97 -3.00
N LYS A 60 20.90 21.58 -1.85
CA LYS A 60 21.76 20.41 -1.77
C LYS A 60 21.00 19.12 -2.04
N ALA A 61 19.71 19.04 -1.66
CA ALA A 61 18.85 17.92 -2.02
C ALA A 61 18.65 17.77 -3.51
N MET A 62 18.26 18.87 -4.15
CA MET A 62 18.12 18.96 -5.59
C MET A 62 19.43 18.58 -6.30
N GLN A 63 20.57 19.10 -5.82
CA GLN A 63 21.87 18.78 -6.38
C GLN A 63 22.22 17.29 -6.25
N LEU A 64 21.96 16.66 -5.10
CA LEU A 64 22.22 15.23 -4.89
C LEU A 64 21.39 14.34 -5.83
N CYS A 65 20.13 14.68 -6.08
CA CYS A 65 19.32 14.01 -7.09
C CYS A 65 19.88 14.25 -8.51
N ALA A 66 20.27 15.49 -8.82
CA ALA A 66 20.78 15.85 -10.14
C ALA A 66 22.07 15.09 -10.53
N GLU A 67 22.91 14.78 -9.54
CA GLU A 67 24.17 14.02 -9.67
C GLU A 67 23.97 12.50 -9.77
N MET A 68 22.74 11.98 -9.68
CA MET A 68 22.48 10.54 -9.87
C MET A 68 22.60 10.15 -11.36
N GLU A 69 23.46 9.18 -11.68
CA GLU A 69 23.69 8.72 -13.06
C GLU A 69 22.51 7.93 -13.65
N ASN A 70 21.67 7.32 -12.81
CA ASN A 70 20.54 6.51 -13.24
C ASN A 70 19.27 7.37 -13.30
N VAL A 71 18.77 7.61 -14.53
CA VAL A 71 17.62 8.49 -14.81
C VAL A 71 16.35 8.09 -14.03
N PRO A 72 15.89 6.83 -14.01
CA PRO A 72 14.79 6.41 -13.14
C PRO A 72 15.00 6.78 -11.67
N LYS A 73 16.20 6.52 -11.13
CA LYS A 73 16.51 6.87 -9.72
C LYS A 73 16.50 8.38 -9.49
N LYS A 74 16.89 9.16 -10.50
CA LYS A 74 16.91 10.62 -10.46
C LYS A 74 15.50 11.21 -10.43
N ASP A 75 14.60 10.75 -11.30
CA ASP A 75 13.22 11.23 -11.35
C ASP A 75 12.46 10.88 -10.04
N SER A 76 12.58 9.64 -9.55
CA SER A 76 12.00 9.25 -8.25
C SER A 76 12.60 10.05 -7.08
N CYS A 77 13.87 10.45 -7.17
CA CYS A 77 14.51 11.28 -6.15
C CYS A 77 13.88 12.68 -6.09
N PHE A 78 13.64 13.31 -7.24
CA PHE A 78 12.97 14.61 -7.29
C PHE A 78 11.51 14.53 -6.85
N GLU A 79 10.80 13.47 -7.24
CA GLU A 79 9.42 13.25 -6.79
C GLU A 79 9.34 13.14 -5.25
N TYR A 80 10.26 12.38 -4.64
CA TYR A 80 10.32 12.26 -3.18
C TYR A 80 10.64 13.60 -2.49
N ILE A 81 11.56 14.40 -3.04
CA ILE A 81 11.78 15.77 -2.55
C ILE A 81 10.49 16.57 -2.64
N ALA A 82 9.83 16.56 -3.81
CA ALA A 82 8.63 17.34 -4.04
C ALA A 82 7.53 16.98 -3.04
N GLU A 83 7.31 15.69 -2.79
CA GLU A 83 6.32 15.19 -1.84
C GLU A 83 6.60 15.68 -0.41
N VAL A 84 7.81 15.49 0.10
CA VAL A 84 8.17 15.92 1.46
C VAL A 84 8.09 17.44 1.60
N VAL A 85 8.66 18.19 0.65
CA VAL A 85 8.73 19.65 0.70
C VAL A 85 7.36 20.29 0.50
N SER A 86 6.44 19.63 -0.23
CA SER A 86 5.10 20.15 -0.48
C SER A 86 4.27 20.38 0.77
N THR A 87 4.64 19.73 1.88
CA THR A 87 3.98 19.88 3.18
C THR A 87 4.24 21.26 3.82
N TYR A 88 5.27 21.99 3.40
CA TYR A 88 5.64 23.28 4.00
C TYR A 88 6.08 24.37 3.01
N ASP A 89 6.49 24.04 1.78
CA ASP A 89 6.91 25.01 0.75
C ASP A 89 6.51 24.54 -0.66
N LYS A 90 5.31 24.94 -1.10
CA LYS A 90 4.73 24.52 -2.38
C LYS A 90 5.56 24.95 -3.59
N GLU A 91 6.21 26.11 -3.53
CA GLU A 91 7.00 26.61 -4.67
C GLU A 91 8.29 25.81 -4.84
N LYS A 92 8.95 25.42 -3.74
CA LYS A 92 10.09 24.49 -3.82
C LYS A 92 9.68 23.09 -4.26
N ALA A 93 8.53 22.60 -3.81
CA ALA A 93 8.01 21.33 -4.29
C ALA A 93 7.77 21.34 -5.81
N LYS A 94 7.24 22.45 -6.34
CA LYS A 94 7.10 22.66 -7.79
C LYS A 94 8.46 22.69 -8.48
N GLU A 95 9.45 23.40 -7.93
CA GLU A 95 10.83 23.42 -8.45
C GLU A 95 11.42 22.01 -8.52
N ALA A 96 11.13 21.15 -7.54
CA ALA A 96 11.51 19.74 -7.58
C ALA A 96 10.83 18.99 -8.74
N CYS A 97 9.51 19.13 -8.91
CA CYS A 97 8.79 18.52 -10.02
C CYS A 97 9.32 18.95 -11.41
N GLU A 98 9.77 20.20 -11.57
CA GLU A 98 10.33 20.72 -12.84
C GLU A 98 11.59 20.00 -13.30
N ASN A 99 12.27 19.27 -12.40
CA ASN A 99 13.49 18.54 -12.72
C ASN A 99 13.24 17.08 -13.14
N ILE A 100 11.98 16.61 -13.11
CA ILE A 100 11.57 15.28 -13.56
C ILE A 100 11.54 15.26 -15.10
N GLN A 101 12.31 14.35 -15.71
CA GLN A 101 12.42 14.27 -17.17
C GLN A 101 11.40 13.33 -17.82
N GLY A 102 10.70 12.52 -17.03
CA GLY A 102 9.60 11.68 -17.52
C GLY A 102 10.10 10.39 -18.15
N PHE A 103 10.82 9.56 -17.38
CA PHE A 103 11.34 8.28 -17.88
C PHE A 103 10.25 7.22 -18.14
N ASP A 104 9.11 7.31 -17.47
CA ASP A 104 7.92 6.48 -17.68
C ASP A 104 6.63 7.30 -17.50
N GLU A 105 5.49 6.81 -18.00
CA GLU A 105 4.18 7.47 -17.85
C GLU A 105 3.77 7.64 -16.37
N ALA A 106 4.39 6.89 -15.45
CA ALA A 106 4.12 6.95 -14.02
C ALA A 106 4.79 8.15 -13.34
N ASN A 107 5.99 8.52 -13.78
CA ASN A 107 6.81 9.58 -13.18
C ASN A 107 6.88 10.81 -14.09
N SER A 108 5.72 11.38 -14.42
CA SER A 108 5.65 12.63 -15.18
C SER A 108 5.69 13.85 -14.24
N GLN A 109 6.15 14.98 -14.78
CA GLN A 109 6.07 16.27 -14.09
C GLN A 109 4.63 16.62 -13.68
N GLU A 110 3.65 16.30 -14.53
CA GLU A 110 2.23 16.52 -14.27
C GLU A 110 1.71 15.67 -13.10
N ASN A 111 2.13 14.41 -13.03
CA ASN A 111 1.83 13.52 -11.90
C ASN A 111 2.42 14.09 -10.60
N CYS A 112 3.67 14.55 -10.63
CA CYS A 112 4.29 15.20 -9.47
C CYS A 112 3.52 16.46 -9.03
N TYR A 113 3.13 17.34 -9.96
CA TYR A 113 2.34 18.53 -9.64
C TYR A 113 0.99 18.19 -9.01
N SER A 114 0.28 17.20 -9.56
CA SER A 114 -0.99 16.76 -8.97
C SER A 114 -0.78 16.27 -7.54
N ARG A 115 0.25 15.43 -7.28
CA ARG A 115 0.62 14.91 -5.95
C ARG A 115 0.86 16.02 -4.93
N ILE A 116 1.66 17.03 -5.27
CA ILE A 116 1.96 18.13 -4.32
C ILE A 116 0.77 19.08 -4.11
N GLU A 117 -0.16 19.16 -5.07
CA GLU A 117 -1.41 19.88 -4.89
C GLU A 117 -2.34 19.15 -3.91
N TYR A 118 -2.40 17.81 -3.96
CA TYR A 118 -3.18 17.00 -3.03
C TYR A 118 -2.74 17.16 -1.57
N VAL A 119 -1.44 17.22 -1.30
CA VAL A 119 -0.90 17.28 0.08
C VAL A 119 -1.33 18.54 0.85
N ASN A 120 -1.43 19.67 0.15
CA ASN A 120 -1.77 20.95 0.77
C ASN A 120 -3.25 21.08 1.13
N ASP A 121 -4.13 20.37 0.43
CA ASP A 121 -5.57 20.37 0.71
C ASP A 121 -5.94 19.44 1.88
N LEU A 122 -5.00 18.60 2.32
CA LEU A 122 -5.17 17.63 3.40
C LEU A 122 -4.14 17.88 4.53
N PRO A 123 -4.26 19.01 5.26
CA PRO A 123 -3.28 19.40 6.27
C PRO A 123 -3.31 18.50 7.52
N ASN A 124 -4.43 17.83 7.79
CA ASN A 124 -4.55 16.92 8.93
C ASN A 124 -4.16 15.49 8.54
N SER A 125 -3.69 14.72 9.52
CA SER A 125 -3.39 13.30 9.40
C SER A 125 -4.01 12.52 10.55
N TYR A 126 -4.50 11.32 10.24
CA TYR A 126 -4.96 10.33 11.20
C TYR A 126 -4.12 9.07 11.06
N LEU A 127 -3.64 8.54 12.19
CA LEU A 127 -2.87 7.32 12.27
C LEU A 127 -3.65 6.31 13.12
N ASP A 128 -3.88 5.12 12.56
CA ASP A 128 -4.31 3.95 13.32
C ASP A 128 -3.14 2.97 13.40
N GLU A 129 -2.42 2.98 14.52
CA GLU A 129 -1.27 2.11 14.75
C GLU A 129 -1.67 0.63 14.80
N ALA A 130 -2.88 0.31 15.30
CA ALA A 130 -3.34 -1.06 15.46
C ALA A 130 -3.72 -1.68 14.11
N ALA A 131 -4.33 -0.89 13.23
CA ALA A 131 -4.69 -1.29 11.87
C ALA A 131 -3.55 -1.06 10.86
N GLY A 132 -2.51 -0.31 11.24
CA GLY A 132 -1.31 -0.09 10.45
C GLY A 132 -1.55 0.81 9.22
N PHE A 133 -2.33 1.88 9.35
CA PHE A 133 -2.52 2.84 8.26
C PHE A 133 -2.46 4.29 8.72
N THR A 134 -2.12 5.18 7.79
CA THR A 134 -2.34 6.63 7.94
C THR A 134 -3.18 7.16 6.80
N ILE A 135 -3.97 8.20 7.06
CA ILE A 135 -4.78 8.87 6.05
C ILE A 135 -4.83 10.37 6.35
N ARG A 136 -4.85 11.19 5.31
CA ARG A 136 -4.91 12.65 5.42
C ARG A 136 -6.31 13.16 5.07
N TYR A 137 -6.69 14.28 5.67
CA TYR A 137 -8.03 14.85 5.50
C TYR A 137 -8.01 16.39 5.58
N PRO A 138 -9.03 17.09 5.03
CA PRO A 138 -9.13 18.53 5.10
C PRO A 138 -9.25 19.06 6.54
N ALA A 139 -8.85 20.32 6.74
CA ALA A 139 -8.82 20.96 8.06
C ALA A 139 -10.18 20.98 8.78
N ASP A 140 -11.26 21.09 8.01
CA ASP A 140 -12.62 21.35 8.43
C ASP A 140 -13.51 20.10 8.51
N TYR A 141 -12.97 18.92 8.17
CA TYR A 141 -13.70 17.65 8.32
C TYR A 141 -13.72 17.21 9.78
N LEU A 142 -14.84 16.62 10.20
CA LEU A 142 -15.00 16.05 11.53
C LEU A 142 -14.53 14.59 11.53
N VAL A 143 -13.67 14.22 12.49
CA VAL A 143 -13.18 12.85 12.64
C VAL A 143 -13.97 12.12 13.72
N ASP A 144 -14.54 10.98 13.37
CA ASP A 144 -15.16 10.03 14.30
C ASP A 144 -14.35 8.72 14.33
N THR A 145 -13.55 8.56 15.38
CA THR A 145 -12.74 7.35 15.63
C THR A 145 -13.56 6.23 16.30
N SER A 146 -14.82 6.48 16.62
CA SER A 146 -15.75 5.50 17.20
C SER A 146 -16.73 4.95 16.16
N TYR A 147 -16.54 5.32 14.89
CA TYR A 147 -17.40 4.98 13.78
C TYR A 147 -17.62 3.48 13.65
N LYS A 148 -18.88 3.12 13.42
CA LYS A 148 -19.33 1.77 13.09
C LYS A 148 -20.34 1.82 11.96
N TYR A 149 -20.04 1.16 10.84
CA TYR A 149 -21.00 0.94 9.78
C TYR A 149 -21.99 -0.15 10.19
N GLN A 150 -23.29 0.12 10.11
CA GLN A 150 -24.35 -0.81 10.53
C GLN A 150 -25.27 -1.25 9.38
N GLY A 151 -24.96 -0.85 8.14
CA GLY A 151 -25.81 -1.13 6.96
C GLY A 151 -25.92 -2.60 6.60
N LEU A 152 -25.03 -3.47 7.10
CA LEU A 152 -25.07 -4.91 6.85
C LEU A 152 -26.08 -5.68 7.73
N GLY A 153 -26.74 -5.00 8.66
CA GLY A 153 -27.72 -5.57 9.59
C GLY A 153 -27.14 -5.91 10.98
N PRO A 154 -27.97 -6.52 11.85
CA PRO A 154 -27.58 -6.84 13.22
C PRO A 154 -26.31 -7.69 13.30
N ASP A 155 -25.46 -7.39 14.30
CA ASP A 155 -24.21 -8.11 14.60
C ASP A 155 -23.15 -8.12 13.48
N LYS A 156 -23.34 -7.31 12.43
CA LYS A 156 -22.39 -7.14 11.31
C LYS A 156 -21.81 -5.73 11.26
N ASN A 157 -21.55 -5.15 12.42
CA ASN A 157 -20.94 -3.83 12.50
C ASN A 157 -19.51 -3.89 11.95
N ILE A 158 -19.16 -2.95 11.08
CA ILE A 158 -17.77 -2.77 10.62
C ILE A 158 -17.20 -1.54 11.32
N SER A 159 -16.15 -1.72 12.09
CA SER A 159 -15.47 -0.62 12.79
C SER A 159 -14.53 0.13 11.84
N GLY A 160 -14.25 1.39 12.16
CA GLY A 160 -13.29 2.19 11.41
C GLY A 160 -13.18 3.61 11.93
N VAL A 161 -12.68 4.48 11.07
CA VAL A 161 -12.68 5.94 11.27
C VAL A 161 -13.49 6.59 10.16
N LYS A 162 -14.25 7.64 10.48
CA LYS A 162 -15.00 8.44 9.50
C LYS A 162 -14.59 9.90 9.52
N PHE A 163 -14.51 10.48 8.34
CA PHE A 163 -14.21 11.88 8.05
C PHE A 163 -15.48 12.50 7.42
N THR A 164 -16.28 13.17 8.23
CA THR A 164 -17.55 13.78 7.81
C THR A 164 -17.32 15.19 7.28
N ILE A 165 -18.00 15.56 6.20
CA ILE A 165 -17.89 16.87 5.59
C ILE A 165 -18.33 18.00 6.54
N PRO A 166 -17.78 19.22 6.41
CA PRO A 166 -18.30 20.38 7.11
C PRO A 166 -19.71 20.77 6.64
N GLU A 167 -20.50 21.36 7.53
CA GLU A 167 -21.85 21.89 7.23
C GLU A 167 -21.85 22.92 6.10
N THR A 168 -20.75 23.67 5.95
CA THR A 168 -20.58 24.68 4.90
C THR A 168 -20.66 24.12 3.49
N LEU A 169 -20.31 22.83 3.28
CA LEU A 169 -20.45 22.18 1.98
C LEU A 169 -21.90 21.78 1.66
N ALA A 170 -22.75 21.62 2.68
CA ALA A 170 -24.15 21.26 2.53
C ALA A 170 -25.09 22.48 2.50
N LEU A 171 -24.65 23.62 3.07
CA LEU A 171 -25.49 24.79 3.25
C LEU A 171 -26.09 25.30 1.93
N GLY A 172 -27.43 25.36 1.88
CA GLY A 172 -28.17 25.83 0.69
C GLY A 172 -28.26 24.80 -0.44
N THR A 173 -27.82 23.56 -0.21
CA THR A 173 -27.90 22.46 -1.17
C THR A 173 -28.82 21.34 -0.68
N ASN A 174 -29.04 20.31 -1.50
CA ASN A 174 -29.72 19.07 -1.12
C ASN A 174 -28.79 18.01 -0.49
N LEU A 175 -27.55 18.34 -0.12
CA LEU A 175 -26.62 17.42 0.53
C LEU A 175 -26.83 17.36 2.06
N SER A 176 -26.71 16.18 2.66
CA SER A 176 -26.67 16.01 4.12
C SER A 176 -25.23 16.07 4.62
N SER A 177 -24.90 17.00 5.51
CA SER A 177 -23.59 17.04 6.18
C SER A 177 -23.46 16.14 7.40
N TYR A 178 -24.54 15.48 7.84
CA TYR A 178 -24.51 14.68 9.07
C TYR A 178 -23.74 13.37 8.90
N ASP A 179 -23.89 12.75 7.74
CA ASP A 179 -23.43 11.41 7.44
C ASP A 179 -22.68 11.32 6.10
N THR A 180 -22.66 12.37 5.28
CA THR A 180 -21.81 12.39 4.09
C THR A 180 -20.34 12.49 4.47
N GLY A 181 -19.51 11.60 3.92
CA GLY A 181 -18.09 11.59 4.20
C GLY A 181 -17.34 10.40 3.61
N VAL A 182 -16.09 10.28 4.03
CA VAL A 182 -15.20 9.16 3.72
C VAL A 182 -14.94 8.38 5.00
N SER A 183 -14.95 7.05 4.96
CA SER A 183 -14.48 6.22 6.07
C SER A 183 -13.38 5.25 5.63
N VAL A 184 -12.49 4.92 6.56
CA VAL A 184 -11.61 3.76 6.45
C VAL A 184 -12.15 2.69 7.37
N GLU A 185 -12.55 1.56 6.81
CA GLU A 185 -13.26 0.47 7.46
C GLU A 185 -12.37 -0.76 7.57
N ILE A 186 -12.51 -1.49 8.68
CA ILE A 186 -11.58 -2.53 9.10
C ILE A 186 -12.34 -3.82 9.39
N ILE A 187 -11.97 -4.91 8.73
CA ILE A 187 -12.42 -6.26 9.04
C ILE A 187 -11.21 -7.10 9.48
N PRO A 188 -11.10 -7.46 10.78
CA PRO A 188 -9.84 -7.95 11.35
C PRO A 188 -9.40 -9.32 10.88
N ALA A 189 -10.33 -10.23 10.56
CA ALA A 189 -10.02 -11.66 10.40
C ALA A 189 -10.62 -12.25 9.12
N VAL A 190 -10.36 -11.60 7.97
CA VAL A 190 -10.73 -12.16 6.66
C VAL A 190 -9.50 -12.48 5.83
N ARG A 191 -9.60 -13.60 5.11
CA ARG A 191 -8.54 -14.10 4.24
C ARG A 191 -8.49 -13.34 2.91
N ASN A 192 -9.66 -13.08 2.33
CA ASN A 192 -9.79 -12.48 1.01
C ASN A 192 -10.45 -11.10 1.15
N CYS A 193 -9.63 -10.06 1.26
CA CYS A 193 -10.13 -8.69 1.36
C CYS A 193 -10.75 -8.23 0.03
N ASN A 194 -12.07 -8.02 0.02
CA ASN A 194 -12.81 -7.59 -1.17
C ASN A 194 -13.97 -6.65 -0.78
N ALA A 195 -14.39 -5.76 -1.69
CA ALA A 195 -15.40 -4.75 -1.41
C ALA A 195 -16.79 -5.34 -1.11
N GLY A 196 -17.08 -6.54 -1.61
CA GLY A 196 -18.32 -7.27 -1.30
C GLY A 196 -18.51 -7.57 0.18
N LEU A 197 -17.43 -7.59 0.98
CA LEU A 197 -17.51 -7.77 2.44
C LEU A 197 -18.05 -6.54 3.18
N PHE A 198 -17.97 -5.37 2.55
CA PHE A 198 -18.29 -4.10 3.18
C PHE A 198 -19.65 -3.58 2.75
N ILE A 199 -20.19 -4.02 1.61
CA ILE A 199 -21.40 -3.43 1.03
C ILE A 199 -22.60 -4.37 1.18
N TYR A 200 -23.79 -3.80 1.40
CA TYR A 200 -25.01 -4.59 1.50
C TYR A 200 -25.49 -5.03 0.09
N GLY A 201 -26.14 -6.19 0.03
CA GLY A 201 -26.74 -6.73 -1.19
C GLY A 201 -25.76 -7.49 -2.09
N ASN A 202 -26.30 -8.09 -3.14
CA ASN A 202 -25.50 -8.79 -4.15
C ASN A 202 -25.01 -7.74 -5.18
N THR A 203 -23.82 -7.21 -4.95
CA THR A 203 -23.20 -6.19 -5.80
C THR A 203 -22.12 -6.80 -6.69
N ASP A 204 -22.00 -6.26 -7.89
CA ASP A 204 -20.91 -6.65 -8.79
C ASP A 204 -19.59 -6.11 -8.23
N VAL A 205 -18.72 -7.02 -7.82
CA VAL A 205 -17.36 -6.70 -7.37
C VAL A 205 -16.44 -6.67 -8.58
N GLN A 206 -15.69 -5.59 -8.73
CA GLN A 206 -14.74 -5.38 -9.82
C GLN A 206 -13.33 -5.17 -9.28
N THR A 207 -12.32 -5.45 -10.10
CA THR A 207 -10.95 -5.02 -9.82
C THR A 207 -10.69 -3.76 -10.63
N ILE A 208 -10.26 -2.70 -9.95
CA ILE A 208 -9.89 -1.44 -10.59
C ILE A 208 -8.43 -1.09 -10.23
N ASN A 209 -7.72 -0.50 -11.19
CA ASN A 209 -6.36 0.00 -10.98
C ASN A 209 -6.42 1.53 -11.03
N GLU A 210 -6.12 2.17 -9.91
CA GLU A 210 -6.02 3.62 -9.80
C GLU A 210 -4.60 3.96 -9.34
N ASN A 211 -3.82 4.62 -10.22
CA ASN A 211 -2.45 5.06 -9.94
C ASN A 211 -1.51 3.93 -9.47
N GLY A 212 -1.66 2.72 -10.02
CA GLY A 212 -0.84 1.56 -9.68
C GLY A 212 -1.30 0.81 -8.43
N ILE A 213 -2.38 1.26 -7.77
CA ILE A 213 -3.02 0.58 -6.65
C ILE A 213 -4.21 -0.21 -7.19
N TYR A 214 -4.19 -1.52 -6.96
CA TYR A 214 -5.31 -2.39 -7.29
C TYR A 214 -6.30 -2.41 -6.13
N TYR A 215 -7.53 -2.00 -6.40
CA TYR A 215 -8.64 -2.07 -5.47
C TYR A 215 -9.63 -3.15 -5.90
N SER A 216 -10.23 -3.82 -4.92
CA SER A 216 -11.53 -4.46 -5.11
C SER A 216 -12.59 -3.37 -4.90
N PHE A 217 -13.48 -3.18 -5.88
CA PHE A 217 -14.45 -2.10 -5.92
C PHE A 217 -15.88 -2.62 -5.98
N ALA A 218 -16.78 -1.97 -5.24
CA ALA A 218 -18.22 -2.18 -5.34
C ALA A 218 -18.96 -0.86 -5.07
N SER A 219 -20.18 -0.72 -5.58
CA SER A 219 -21.02 0.46 -5.34
C SER A 219 -22.50 0.12 -5.28
N THR A 220 -23.26 0.90 -4.51
CA THR A 220 -24.72 0.82 -4.41
C THR A 220 -25.32 2.23 -4.46
N ASN A 221 -26.55 2.30 -4.95
CA ASN A 221 -27.38 3.50 -4.85
C ASN A 221 -28.75 3.08 -4.33
N GLU A 222 -29.16 3.65 -3.21
CA GLU A 222 -30.45 3.39 -2.60
C GLU A 222 -31.26 4.68 -2.48
N GLY A 223 -32.59 4.56 -2.47
CA GLY A 223 -33.47 5.69 -2.30
C GLY A 223 -34.63 5.34 -1.38
N ALA A 224 -34.89 6.18 -0.37
CA ALA A 224 -35.96 5.96 0.59
C ALA A 224 -36.57 7.29 1.04
N ALA A 225 -37.90 7.41 0.91
CA ALA A 225 -38.68 8.56 1.37
C ALA A 225 -38.13 9.92 0.89
N GLY A 226 -37.64 9.99 -0.35
CA GLY A 226 -37.08 11.21 -0.93
C GLY A 226 -35.62 11.48 -0.55
N ASN A 227 -34.95 10.55 0.12
CA ASN A 227 -33.50 10.55 0.32
C ASN A 227 -32.83 9.61 -0.69
N PHE A 228 -31.58 9.91 -1.02
CA PHE A 228 -30.68 9.12 -1.85
C PHE A 228 -29.41 8.85 -1.07
N TYR A 229 -28.99 7.58 -1.07
CA TYR A 229 -27.77 7.10 -0.44
C TYR A 229 -26.91 6.48 -1.54
N GLU A 230 -25.76 7.09 -1.80
CA GLU A 230 -24.74 6.54 -2.70
C GLU A 230 -23.59 6.01 -1.84
N GLU A 231 -23.26 4.73 -2.03
CA GLU A 231 -22.12 4.11 -1.38
C GLU A 231 -21.15 3.57 -2.42
N LYS A 232 -19.87 3.82 -2.20
CA LYS A 232 -18.78 3.26 -3.01
C LYS A 232 -17.69 2.75 -2.09
N VAL A 233 -17.19 1.55 -2.32
CA VAL A 233 -16.20 0.89 -1.49
C VAL A 233 -15.00 0.49 -2.34
N TRP A 234 -13.80 0.86 -1.87
CA TRP A 234 -12.51 0.44 -2.39
C TRP A 234 -11.79 -0.37 -1.31
N ALA A 235 -11.92 -1.70 -1.35
CA ALA A 235 -11.15 -2.59 -0.48
C ALA A 235 -9.74 -2.80 -1.05
N LEU A 236 -8.76 -2.93 -0.17
CA LEU A 236 -7.35 -3.15 -0.50
C LEU A 236 -7.01 -4.65 -0.38
N PRO A 237 -6.94 -5.40 -1.50
CA PRO A 237 -6.61 -6.82 -1.46
C PRO A 237 -5.22 -7.05 -0.83
N GLY A 238 -5.09 -8.14 -0.07
CA GLY A 238 -3.84 -8.48 0.64
C GLY A 238 -3.64 -7.78 1.98
N THR A 239 -4.54 -6.86 2.36
CA THR A 239 -4.50 -6.25 3.70
C THR A 239 -5.00 -7.17 4.80
N HIS A 240 -4.27 -7.21 5.92
CA HIS A 240 -4.59 -7.93 7.14
C HIS A 240 -4.22 -7.06 8.35
N PRO A 241 -5.19 -6.41 9.02
CA PRO A 241 -6.64 -6.54 8.83
C PRO A 241 -7.08 -6.05 7.44
N CYS A 242 -8.24 -6.50 6.97
CA CYS A 242 -8.77 -6.07 5.68
C CYS A 242 -9.27 -4.63 5.77
N LEU A 243 -8.66 -3.76 4.98
CA LEU A 243 -8.94 -2.34 4.93
C LEU A 243 -9.76 -1.99 3.68
N ALA A 244 -10.75 -1.11 3.84
CA ALA A 244 -11.46 -0.51 2.73
C ALA A 244 -11.73 0.96 2.97
N VAL A 245 -11.75 1.75 1.89
CA VAL A 245 -12.25 3.13 1.91
C VAL A 245 -13.69 3.12 1.42
N ARG A 246 -14.61 3.73 2.18
CA ARG A 246 -15.99 3.95 1.74
C ARG A 246 -16.26 5.43 1.51
N TYR A 247 -16.94 5.74 0.41
CA TYR A 247 -17.67 6.99 0.25
C TYR A 247 -19.12 6.74 0.62
N PHE A 248 -19.65 7.59 1.49
CA PHE A 248 -21.07 7.61 1.80
C PHE A 248 -21.57 9.01 1.47
N ILE A 249 -22.51 9.11 0.53
CA ILE A 249 -23.12 10.38 0.12
C ILE A 249 -24.61 10.28 0.37
N HIS A 250 -25.11 11.14 1.23
CA HIS A 250 -26.53 11.24 1.53
C HIS A 250 -27.04 12.59 1.03
N SER A 251 -28.04 12.54 0.14
CA SER A 251 -28.71 13.73 -0.38
C SER A 251 -30.22 13.53 -0.41
N THR A 252 -30.96 14.61 -0.55
CA THR A 252 -32.41 14.59 -0.73
C THR A 252 -32.78 14.88 -2.17
N ASN A 253 -33.95 14.41 -2.61
CA ASN A 253 -34.46 14.72 -3.93
C ASN A 253 -34.75 16.22 -4.05
N ILE A 254 -34.08 16.88 -4.99
CA ILE A 254 -34.23 18.32 -5.23
C ILE A 254 -35.69 18.71 -5.52
N ALA A 255 -36.48 17.81 -6.11
CA ALA A 255 -37.90 18.02 -6.38
C ALA A 255 -38.78 18.10 -5.13
N ASN A 256 -38.26 17.75 -3.94
CA ASN A 256 -38.97 17.89 -2.68
C ASN A 256 -39.01 19.33 -2.16
N TYR A 257 -38.30 20.25 -2.81
CA TYR A 257 -38.14 21.63 -2.38
C TYR A 257 -38.82 22.59 -3.36
N PRO A 258 -39.37 23.72 -2.87
CA PRO A 258 -39.85 24.77 -3.76
C PRO A 258 -38.71 25.27 -4.67
N GLU A 259 -39.08 25.63 -5.90
CA GLU A 259 -38.11 26.11 -6.89
C GLU A 259 -37.31 27.31 -6.35
N GLY A 260 -35.98 27.22 -6.43
CA GLY A 260 -35.06 28.28 -6.01
C GLY A 260 -34.73 28.35 -4.51
N THR A 261 -35.28 27.48 -3.65
CA THR A 261 -34.96 27.52 -2.20
C THR A 261 -33.65 26.83 -1.85
N ILE A 262 -33.30 25.79 -2.60
CA ILE A 262 -32.03 25.07 -2.48
C ILE A 262 -31.50 24.71 -3.87
N SER A 263 -30.20 24.48 -3.97
CA SER A 263 -29.54 24.04 -5.20
C SER A 263 -29.15 22.56 -5.13
N GLU A 264 -28.94 21.93 -6.28
CA GLU A 264 -28.27 20.63 -6.30
C GLU A 264 -26.81 20.81 -5.88
N PHE A 265 -26.29 19.93 -5.01
CA PHE A 265 -24.89 20.00 -4.59
C PHE A 265 -23.94 19.67 -5.74
N ASP A 266 -22.74 20.26 -5.72
CA ASP A 266 -21.70 19.94 -6.70
C ASP A 266 -21.06 18.58 -6.39
N ARG A 267 -21.68 17.53 -6.95
CA ARG A 267 -21.21 16.15 -6.77
C ARG A 267 -19.80 15.93 -7.30
N ALA A 268 -19.42 16.58 -8.40
CA ALA A 268 -18.10 16.38 -8.98
C ALA A 268 -17.00 16.95 -8.06
N SER A 269 -17.24 18.13 -7.49
CA SER A 269 -16.35 18.73 -6.50
C SER A 269 -16.25 17.88 -5.23
N LEU A 270 -17.37 17.34 -4.73
CA LEU A 270 -17.37 16.46 -3.57
C LEU A 270 -16.57 15.17 -3.80
N ILE A 271 -16.81 14.48 -4.92
CA ILE A 271 -16.06 13.26 -5.27
C ILE A 271 -14.58 13.56 -5.41
N LYS A 272 -14.22 14.69 -6.04
CA LYS A 272 -12.82 15.10 -6.16
C LYS A 272 -12.16 15.26 -4.79
N GLN A 273 -12.85 15.80 -3.78
CA GLN A 273 -12.35 15.88 -2.41
C GLN A 273 -12.18 14.49 -1.77
N PHE A 274 -13.17 13.61 -1.94
CA PHE A 274 -13.11 12.24 -1.42
C PHE A 274 -11.99 11.42 -2.05
N ASP A 275 -11.72 11.61 -3.34
CA ASP A 275 -10.59 11.01 -4.03
C ASP A 275 -9.26 11.47 -3.44
N LYS A 276 -9.11 12.75 -3.04
CA LYS A 276 -7.91 13.22 -2.34
C LYS A 276 -7.68 12.43 -1.06
N ILE A 277 -8.73 12.30 -0.24
CA ILE A 277 -8.68 11.59 1.06
C ILE A 277 -8.31 10.13 0.82
N LYS A 278 -9.01 9.43 -0.09
CA LYS A 278 -8.73 8.02 -0.45
C LYS A 278 -7.28 7.83 -0.90
N HIS A 279 -6.79 8.65 -1.82
CA HIS A 279 -5.43 8.52 -2.36
C HIS A 279 -4.34 8.86 -1.34
N SER A 280 -4.67 9.55 -0.25
CA SER A 280 -3.75 9.80 0.86
C SER A 280 -3.61 8.63 1.83
N LEU A 281 -4.42 7.58 1.68
CA LEU A 281 -4.33 6.38 2.50
C LEU A 281 -3.01 5.66 2.22
N THR A 282 -2.18 5.53 3.24
CA THR A 282 -0.97 4.70 3.19
C THR A 282 -1.12 3.57 4.20
N VAL A 283 -0.80 2.35 3.77
CA VAL A 283 -0.82 1.18 4.65
C VAL A 283 0.62 0.79 4.96
N GLN A 284 0.97 0.72 6.23
CA GLN A 284 2.31 0.37 6.73
C GLN A 284 2.65 -1.12 6.53
N GLN A 285 1.82 -1.89 5.83
CA GLN A 285 1.89 -3.34 5.80
C GLN A 285 3.17 -3.88 5.14
N LEU A 286 3.77 -3.13 4.19
CA LEU A 286 5.07 -3.48 3.62
C LEU A 286 6.23 -3.06 4.52
N SER A 287 6.14 -1.91 5.18
CA SER A 287 7.14 -1.48 6.18
C SER A 287 7.18 -2.35 7.43
N PHE A 288 6.07 -3.03 7.77
CA PHE A 288 6.08 -4.00 8.87
C PHE A 288 6.94 -5.21 8.51
N PHE A 289 6.85 -5.70 7.27
CA PHE A 289 7.64 -6.83 6.80
C PHE A 289 9.15 -6.51 6.77
N GLU A 290 9.51 -5.27 6.45
CA GLU A 290 10.91 -4.79 6.44
C GLU A 290 11.53 -4.65 7.83
N ASN A 291 10.71 -4.63 8.90
CA ASN A 291 11.17 -4.54 10.28
C ASN A 291 11.20 -5.89 11.00
N LEU A 292 10.68 -6.94 10.37
CA LEU A 292 10.73 -8.29 10.92
C LEU A 292 12.16 -8.85 10.86
N SER A 293 12.52 -9.68 11.82
CA SER A 293 13.73 -10.48 11.67
C SER A 293 13.59 -11.45 10.50
N CYS A 294 14.70 -11.83 9.86
CA CYS A 294 14.69 -12.80 8.77
C CYS A 294 13.93 -14.10 9.14
N LYS A 295 14.04 -14.56 10.39
CA LYS A 295 13.32 -15.73 10.87
C LYS A 295 11.80 -15.51 10.86
N GLU A 296 11.32 -14.34 11.27
CA GLU A 296 9.90 -14.00 11.28
C GLU A 296 9.35 -13.82 9.87
N MET A 297 10.10 -13.15 8.99
CA MET A 297 9.75 -13.03 7.57
C MET A 297 9.64 -14.40 6.90
N TYR A 298 10.62 -15.27 7.10
CA TYR A 298 10.63 -16.63 6.59
C TYR A 298 9.41 -17.42 7.06
N ASN A 299 9.14 -17.40 8.37
CA ASN A 299 8.00 -18.12 8.95
C ASN A 299 6.67 -17.57 8.43
N ASN A 300 6.55 -16.25 8.25
CA ASN A 300 5.34 -15.64 7.71
C ASN A 300 5.09 -16.07 6.26
N ILE A 301 6.12 -16.01 5.39
CA ILE A 301 6.02 -16.48 4.00
C ILE A 301 5.68 -17.97 3.97
N GLU A 302 6.35 -18.80 4.79
CA GLU A 302 6.08 -20.24 4.82
C GLU A 302 4.64 -20.55 5.28
N ASN A 303 4.13 -19.82 6.28
CA ASN A 303 2.75 -19.97 6.75
C ASN A 303 1.74 -19.53 5.69
N ASP A 304 2.00 -18.42 4.99
CA ASP A 304 1.16 -17.95 3.90
C ASP A 304 1.08 -18.99 2.78
N ILE A 305 2.21 -19.61 2.41
CA ILE A 305 2.28 -20.66 1.38
C ILE A 305 1.49 -21.89 1.83
N LYS A 306 1.68 -22.34 3.08
CA LYS A 306 0.94 -23.47 3.66
C LYS A 306 -0.57 -23.22 3.64
N ASN A 307 -0.98 -22.01 4.01
CA ASN A 307 -2.39 -21.63 4.00
C ASN A 307 -2.95 -21.58 2.58
N ALA A 308 -2.14 -21.15 1.60
CA ALA A 308 -2.49 -21.09 0.18
C ALA A 308 -2.72 -22.47 -0.46
N ASN A 309 -2.23 -23.56 0.13
CA ASN A 309 -2.42 -24.91 -0.39
C ASN A 309 -3.78 -25.52 0.02
N TYR A 310 -4.81 -25.26 -0.77
CA TYR A 310 -6.15 -25.85 -0.64
C TYR A 310 -6.81 -26.00 -2.02
N CYS A 311 -7.77 -26.92 -2.15
CA CYS A 311 -8.55 -27.10 -3.39
C CYS A 311 -9.84 -27.90 -3.13
N GLU A 312 -10.80 -27.79 -4.05
CA GLU A 312 -11.97 -28.67 -4.11
C GLU A 312 -11.91 -29.60 -5.33
N THR A 313 -11.33 -29.12 -6.43
CA THR A 313 -11.15 -29.83 -7.71
C THR A 313 -9.75 -29.60 -8.27
N ASP A 314 -9.33 -30.44 -9.21
CA ASP A 314 -8.02 -30.31 -9.87
C ASP A 314 -7.84 -28.94 -10.56
N SER A 315 -8.93 -28.36 -11.09
CA SER A 315 -8.90 -27.05 -11.75
C SER A 315 -8.63 -25.88 -10.79
N ASP A 316 -8.78 -26.10 -9.48
CA ASP A 316 -8.49 -25.09 -8.47
C ASP A 316 -7.00 -25.02 -8.14
N CYS A 317 -6.19 -25.94 -8.66
CA CYS A 317 -4.78 -26.02 -8.32
C CYS A 317 -3.89 -25.28 -9.31
N ASP A 318 -2.84 -24.67 -8.77
CA ASP A 318 -1.81 -23.96 -9.51
C ASP A 318 -0.45 -24.14 -8.81
N ILE A 319 0.62 -23.76 -9.50
CA ILE A 319 1.99 -23.88 -9.04
C ILE A 319 2.57 -22.48 -8.85
N LEU A 320 3.04 -22.19 -7.63
CA LEU A 320 3.86 -21.04 -7.32
C LEU A 320 5.33 -21.41 -7.60
N ILE A 321 5.88 -20.96 -8.72
CA ILE A 321 7.26 -21.25 -9.12
C ILE A 321 8.18 -20.25 -8.42
N LEU A 322 9.15 -20.74 -7.65
CA LEU A 322 10.00 -19.92 -6.79
C LEU A 322 11.41 -19.67 -7.34
N GLY A 323 11.87 -20.49 -8.29
CA GLY A 323 13.16 -20.30 -8.94
C GLY A 323 14.35 -20.32 -7.96
N GLY A 324 15.54 -19.97 -8.46
CA GLY A 324 16.76 -19.94 -7.65
C GLY A 324 16.79 -18.79 -6.62
N GLU A 325 16.08 -17.70 -6.90
CA GLU A 325 16.07 -16.50 -6.05
C GLU A 325 15.30 -16.71 -4.73
N TYR A 326 14.35 -17.65 -4.70
CA TYR A 326 13.52 -17.95 -3.52
C TYR A 326 13.70 -19.39 -3.03
N ILE A 327 14.90 -19.96 -3.23
CA ILE A 327 15.24 -21.35 -2.91
C ILE A 327 15.04 -21.71 -1.44
N ASP A 328 15.03 -20.74 -0.53
CA ASP A 328 14.84 -20.95 0.90
C ASP A 328 13.49 -21.62 1.22
N TRP A 329 12.49 -21.43 0.35
CA TRP A 329 11.21 -22.14 0.46
C TRP A 329 11.11 -23.32 -0.50
N GLY A 330 12.17 -23.66 -1.24
CA GLY A 330 12.16 -24.68 -2.28
C GLY A 330 11.83 -24.10 -3.66
N CYS A 331 11.73 -24.97 -4.67
CA CYS A 331 11.66 -24.55 -6.07
C CYS A 331 10.26 -24.23 -6.57
N TYR A 332 9.26 -24.83 -5.95
CA TYR A 332 7.87 -24.61 -6.25
C TYR A 332 6.99 -25.00 -5.07
N HIS A 333 5.81 -24.41 -4.99
CA HIS A 333 4.73 -24.84 -4.11
C HIS A 333 3.44 -25.01 -4.88
N PHE A 334 2.59 -25.89 -4.37
CA PHE A 334 1.23 -26.05 -4.87
C PHE A 334 0.30 -25.14 -4.06
N ILE A 335 -0.48 -24.33 -4.77
CA ILE A 335 -1.39 -23.36 -4.18
C ILE A 335 -2.74 -23.42 -4.90
N ASN A 336 -3.77 -22.85 -4.28
CA ASN A 336 -5.03 -22.61 -4.95
C ASN A 336 -4.89 -21.50 -6.00
N LYS A 337 -5.51 -21.66 -7.17
CA LYS A 337 -5.50 -20.72 -8.28
C LYS A 337 -6.17 -19.38 -7.96
N ALA A 338 -7.06 -19.33 -6.98
CA ALA A 338 -7.67 -18.10 -6.50
C ALA A 338 -6.71 -17.25 -5.63
N VAL A 339 -5.55 -17.80 -5.25
CA VAL A 339 -4.55 -17.08 -4.47
C VAL A 339 -3.71 -16.19 -5.40
N ASP A 340 -3.56 -14.93 -5.01
CA ASP A 340 -2.74 -13.94 -5.71
C ASP A 340 -1.24 -14.24 -5.52
N LYS A 341 -0.58 -14.72 -6.58
CA LYS A 341 0.84 -15.08 -6.58
C LYS A 341 1.76 -13.86 -6.37
N ASP A 342 1.35 -12.68 -6.83
CA ASP A 342 2.20 -11.49 -6.79
C ASP A 342 2.48 -11.04 -5.35
N GLN A 343 1.58 -11.35 -4.41
CA GLN A 343 1.82 -11.09 -2.99
C GLN A 343 2.94 -11.95 -2.41
N PHE A 344 3.07 -13.21 -2.85
CA PHE A 344 4.19 -14.07 -2.44
C PHE A 344 5.49 -13.51 -2.97
N TYR A 345 5.55 -13.20 -4.27
CA TYR A 345 6.75 -12.67 -4.89
C TYR A 345 7.19 -11.36 -4.25
N LYS A 346 6.26 -10.45 -3.93
CA LYS A 346 6.61 -9.21 -3.21
C LYS A 346 7.22 -9.48 -1.83
N LYS A 347 6.63 -10.38 -1.02
CA LYS A 347 7.18 -10.72 0.31
C LYS A 347 8.54 -11.41 0.21
N MET A 348 8.67 -12.34 -0.74
CA MET A 348 9.90 -13.08 -0.99
C MET A 348 11.02 -12.19 -1.53
N ASP A 349 10.71 -11.22 -2.39
CA ASP A 349 11.66 -10.22 -2.89
C ASP A 349 12.20 -9.31 -1.77
N ILE A 350 11.33 -8.90 -0.84
CA ILE A 350 11.77 -8.16 0.35
C ILE A 350 12.70 -9.03 1.21
N TYR A 351 12.33 -10.29 1.44
CA TYR A 351 13.17 -11.23 2.18
C TYR A 351 14.50 -11.53 1.48
N SER A 352 14.50 -11.82 0.17
CA SER A 352 15.70 -12.21 -0.57
C SER A 352 16.74 -11.08 -0.53
N LYS A 353 16.29 -9.83 -0.65
CA LYS A 353 17.13 -8.62 -0.53
C LYS A 353 17.74 -8.43 0.86
N GLN A 354 17.07 -8.88 1.92
CA GLN A 354 17.48 -8.62 3.31
C GLN A 354 18.20 -9.80 3.97
N CYS A 355 17.86 -11.03 3.59
CA CYS A 355 18.06 -12.21 4.42
C CYS A 355 18.71 -13.40 3.73
N SER A 356 18.58 -13.53 2.41
CA SER A 356 19.05 -14.72 1.70
C SER A 356 20.47 -14.55 1.15
N GLU A 357 21.29 -15.59 1.28
CA GLU A 357 22.57 -15.73 0.59
C GLU A 357 22.38 -16.74 -0.55
N MET A 358 22.11 -16.25 -1.77
CA MET A 358 21.69 -17.06 -2.92
C MET A 358 22.56 -18.30 -3.18
N ILE A 359 21.93 -19.48 -3.33
CA ILE A 359 22.51 -20.69 -3.92
C ILE A 359 21.50 -21.28 -4.91
N ASP A 360 21.88 -21.33 -6.19
CA ASP A 360 20.96 -21.60 -7.30
C ASP A 360 21.02 -23.07 -7.76
N LEU A 361 20.11 -23.91 -7.28
CA LEU A 361 19.86 -25.25 -7.81
C LEU A 361 18.37 -25.60 -7.69
N CYS A 362 17.61 -25.39 -8.77
CA CYS A 362 16.20 -25.80 -8.82
C CYS A 362 15.86 -26.85 -9.87
N VAL A 363 14.93 -27.74 -9.50
CA VAL A 363 14.36 -28.79 -10.35
C VAL A 363 13.04 -28.29 -10.96
N PRO A 364 12.69 -28.66 -12.20
CA PRO A 364 11.40 -28.31 -12.80
C PRO A 364 10.21 -28.78 -11.96
N ALA A 365 9.12 -28.01 -11.97
CA ALA A 365 7.89 -28.37 -11.27
C ALA A 365 7.11 -29.47 -12.02
N PRO A 366 6.57 -30.49 -11.33
CA PRO A 366 5.72 -31.52 -11.93
C PRO A 366 4.32 -30.98 -12.21
N ALA A 367 3.48 -31.78 -12.87
CA ALA A 367 2.04 -31.48 -12.99
C ALA A 367 1.36 -31.46 -11.61
N VAL A 368 0.22 -30.78 -11.48
CA VAL A 368 -0.52 -30.59 -10.21
C VAL A 368 -1.93 -31.19 -10.30
N GLN A 369 -2.40 -31.74 -9.18
CA GLN A 369 -3.77 -32.25 -8.99
C GLN A 369 -4.27 -31.94 -7.56
N CYS A 370 -5.58 -32.03 -7.34
CA CYS A 370 -6.20 -31.88 -6.03
C CYS A 370 -6.39 -33.25 -5.36
N LEU A 371 -5.69 -33.49 -4.26
CA LEU A 371 -5.83 -34.71 -3.46
C LEU A 371 -6.05 -34.35 -1.99
N ALA A 372 -7.11 -34.90 -1.40
CA ALA A 372 -7.46 -34.65 0.01
C ALA A 372 -7.56 -33.14 0.36
N HIS A 373 -8.22 -32.37 -0.51
CA HIS A 373 -8.40 -30.92 -0.40
C HIS A 373 -7.10 -30.10 -0.40
N LYS A 374 -6.01 -30.66 -0.93
CA LYS A 374 -4.73 -29.98 -1.12
C LYS A 374 -4.21 -30.21 -2.53
N CYS A 375 -3.56 -29.19 -3.07
CA CYS A 375 -2.84 -29.29 -4.30
C CYS A 375 -1.53 -30.05 -4.05
N VAL A 376 -1.30 -31.10 -4.84
CA VAL A 376 -0.15 -32.00 -4.76
C VAL A 376 0.38 -32.27 -6.17
N SER A 377 1.56 -32.88 -6.29
CA SER A 377 2.04 -33.34 -7.59
C SER A 377 1.12 -34.44 -8.14
N ALA A 378 0.78 -34.34 -9.41
CA ALA A 378 0.36 -35.49 -10.19
C ALA A 378 1.62 -36.34 -10.39
N GLU A 379 1.83 -37.33 -9.50
CA GLU A 379 2.83 -38.36 -9.77
C GLU A 379 2.47 -38.99 -11.12
N GLU A 380 3.45 -39.07 -12.02
CA GLU A 380 3.31 -39.86 -13.25
C GLU A 380 3.11 -41.32 -12.80
N GLU A 381 1.86 -41.80 -12.81
CA GLU A 381 1.54 -43.23 -12.59
C GLU A 381 2.31 -44.15 -13.55
#